data_AF-A0A7V8NSP3-F1
#
_entry.id   AF-A0A7V8NSP3-F1
#
_cell.length_a   1.000
_cell.length_b   1.000
_cell.length_c   1.000
_cell.angle_alpha   90.00
_cell.angle_beta   90.00
_cell.angle_gamma   90.00
#
_symmetry.space_group_name_H-M   'P 1'
#
loop_
_entity.id
_entity.type
_entity.pdbx_description
1 polymer ?
#
loop_
_entity_poly.entity_id
_entity_poly.type
_entity_poly.pdbx_seq_one_letter_code
_entity_poly.pdbx_strand_id
1 'polypeptide(L)'
;GGLIERTDTENVNGWPGFAKLPILGRLFSDKKVDHQEDEVLIVLTPHIVRMPYWTRANLRPLLSGSEANPQVTREHELRTPQPEPQPPAQPPRQQPPSTSPTAATSGASAANTGAVAKIRFEPQTLTLKAGQTATMGVVVENVNDLYSIPFLLQYDPKVISVEEVQHGGFLSNGGAQEISIVSQPFKDKGQYIISATRPPSTPGVSGSGTLLGLVVKAVGPGTSPLSIVQVNAKDSQQKAIPLVTSEATLQVQP
;
A
#
# COMPACT_ATOMS: atom_id res chain seq x y z
N GLY A 1 -0.97 25.47 1.88
CA GLY A 1 -0.23 25.95 3.06
C GLY A 1 1.03 26.60 2.54
N GLY A 2 1.16 27.91 2.73
CA GLY A 2 2.35 28.65 2.31
C GLY A 2 3.49 28.44 3.29
N LEU A 3 4.71 28.66 2.80
CA LEU A 3 5.91 28.81 3.62
C LEU A 3 6.10 30.31 3.81
N ILE A 4 6.28 30.75 5.07
CA ILE A 4 6.49 32.14 5.44
C ILE A 4 7.93 32.25 5.93
N GLU A 5 8.72 33.07 5.27
CA GLU A 5 10.07 33.41 5.70
C GLU A 5 10.09 34.86 6.16
N ARG A 6 10.61 35.11 7.37
CA ARG A 6 10.65 36.44 7.98
C ARG A 6 12.10 36.79 8.27
N THR A 7 12.55 37.91 7.71
CA THR A 7 13.90 38.43 7.94
C THR A 7 13.82 39.75 8.68
N ASP A 8 14.40 39.78 9.88
CA ASP A 8 14.49 40.99 10.71
C ASP A 8 15.91 41.56 10.60
N THR A 9 16.03 42.80 10.11
CA THR A 9 17.32 43.51 10.08
C THR A 9 17.31 44.62 11.12
N GLU A 10 18.17 44.48 12.14
CA GLU A 10 18.37 45.52 13.15
C GLU A 10 19.58 46.37 12.82
N ASN A 11 19.37 47.67 12.60
CA ASN A 11 20.46 48.61 12.38
C ASN A 11 20.51 49.60 13.55
N VAL A 12 21.67 49.68 14.21
CA VAL A 12 21.89 50.58 15.36
C VAL A 12 22.84 51.69 14.92
N ASN A 13 22.31 52.90 14.78
CA ASN A 13 23.11 54.09 14.49
C ASN A 13 23.39 54.84 15.80
N GLY A 14 24.66 54.95 16.18
CA GLY A 14 25.06 55.64 17.40
C GLY A 14 26.51 56.16 17.34
N TRP A 15 26.83 57.11 18.21
CA TRP A 15 28.19 57.65 18.30
C TRP A 15 29.18 56.60 18.83
N PRO A 16 30.32 56.37 18.15
CA PRO A 16 31.29 55.35 18.55
C PRO A 16 31.86 55.67 19.94
N GLY A 17 31.73 54.71 20.87
CA GLY A 17 32.25 54.79 22.25
C GLY A 17 31.19 54.91 23.34
N PHE A 18 30.10 55.65 23.10
CA PHE A 18 29.05 55.88 24.12
C PHE A 18 27.86 54.92 24.04
N ALA A 19 27.66 54.27 22.89
CA ALA A 19 26.53 53.35 22.65
C ALA A 19 26.55 52.05 23.49
N LYS A 20 27.68 51.70 24.12
CA LYS A 20 27.85 50.42 24.88
C LYS A 20 27.77 50.59 26.40
N LEU A 21 27.59 51.80 26.91
CA LEU A 21 27.54 52.05 28.35
C LEU A 21 26.13 51.81 28.89
N PRO A 22 25.96 51.00 29.96
CA PRO A 22 24.67 50.85 30.61
C PRO A 22 24.21 52.23 31.11
N ILE A 23 22.93 52.56 30.89
CA ILE A 23 22.25 53.85 31.17
C ILE A 23 22.45 54.93 30.09
N LEU A 24 23.68 55.21 29.64
CA LEU A 24 23.94 56.31 28.68
C LEU A 24 23.61 55.97 27.21
N GLY A 25 23.69 54.68 26.83
CA GLY A 25 23.46 54.28 25.43
C GLY A 25 22.05 54.57 24.88
N ARG A 26 21.03 54.68 25.74
CA ARG A 26 19.63 54.91 25.32
C ARG A 26 19.34 56.34 24.86
N LEU A 27 20.20 57.31 25.17
CA LEU A 27 20.02 58.72 24.80
C LEU A 27 20.71 59.09 23.48
N PHE A 28 21.63 58.26 22.99
CA PHE A 28 22.52 58.58 21.85
C PHE A 28 22.56 57.48 20.77
N SER A 29 21.60 56.56 20.75
CA SER A 29 21.49 55.52 19.73
C SER A 29 20.06 55.43 19.22
N ASP A 30 19.91 55.49 17.90
CA ASP A 30 18.66 55.21 17.21
C ASP A 30 18.68 53.77 16.72
N LYS A 31 17.63 53.00 17.06
CA LYS A 31 17.49 51.60 16.67
C LYS A 31 16.37 51.52 15.62
N LYS A 32 16.74 51.29 14.37
CA LYS A 32 15.78 51.05 13.29
C LYS A 32 15.68 49.55 13.04
N VAL A 33 14.48 49.00 13.16
CA VAL A 33 14.18 47.60 12.87
C VAL A 33 13.36 47.56 11.60
N ASP A 34 13.89 46.92 10.56
CA ASP A 34 13.20 46.70 9.29
C ASP A 34 12.70 45.24 9.23
N HIS A 35 11.44 45.06 8.84
CA HIS A 35 10.79 43.74 8.78
C HIS A 35 10.38 43.47 7.34
N GLN A 36 10.87 42.37 6.77
CA GLN A 36 10.50 41.93 5.42
C GLN A 36 9.89 40.52 5.48
N GLU A 37 8.72 40.35 4.87
CA GLU A 37 7.94 39.11 4.83
C GLU A 37 7.80 38.64 3.37
N ASP A 38 8.30 37.42 3.08
CA ASP A 38 8.18 36.81 1.76
C ASP A 38 7.24 35.58 1.86
N GLU A 39 6.15 35.59 1.09
CA GLU A 39 5.16 34.52 1.05
C GLU A 39 5.23 33.74 -0.27
N VAL A 40 5.42 32.42 -0.20
CA VAL A 40 5.39 31.54 -1.38
C VAL A 40 4.08 30.76 -1.44
N LEU A 41 3.26 31.05 -2.46
CA LEU A 41 2.00 30.34 -2.72
C LEU A 41 2.20 29.15 -3.67
N ILE A 42 2.10 27.94 -3.14
CA ILE A 42 2.15 26.72 -3.95
C ILE A 42 0.71 26.31 -4.29
N VAL A 43 0.35 26.37 -5.58
CA VAL A 43 -0.93 25.88 -6.10
C VAL A 43 -0.72 24.48 -6.69
N LEU A 44 -1.27 23.47 -6.04
CA LEU A 44 -1.32 22.11 -6.60
C LEU A 44 -2.55 21.99 -7.49
N THR A 45 -2.35 21.80 -8.79
CA THR A 45 -3.42 21.39 -9.71
C THR A 45 -3.42 19.87 -9.82
N PRO A 46 -4.41 19.16 -9.24
CA PRO A 46 -4.53 17.74 -9.43
C PRO A 46 -4.97 17.43 -10.87
N HIS A 47 -4.34 16.45 -11.51
CA HIS A 47 -4.79 15.89 -12.79
C HIS A 47 -5.33 14.48 -12.58
N ILE A 48 -6.40 14.12 -13.30
CA ILE A 48 -7.00 12.78 -13.24
C ILE A 48 -6.59 12.01 -14.50
N VAL A 49 -5.81 10.94 -14.34
CA VAL A 49 -5.51 10.00 -15.43
C VAL A 49 -6.56 8.90 -15.43
N ARG A 50 -7.26 8.71 -16.55
CA ARG A 50 -8.24 7.62 -16.72
C ARG A 50 -7.52 6.36 -17.20
N MET A 51 -7.86 5.20 -16.62
CA MET A 51 -7.36 3.91 -17.11
C MET A 51 -7.96 3.60 -18.51
N PRO A 52 -7.19 2.98 -19.42
CA PRO A 52 -7.70 2.61 -20.73
C PRO A 52 -8.78 1.53 -20.60
N TYR A 53 -9.86 1.67 -21.37
CA TYR A 53 -10.92 0.66 -21.43
C TYR A 53 -10.44 -0.54 -22.26
N TRP A 54 -10.30 -1.70 -21.62
CA TRP A 54 -9.90 -2.94 -22.30
C TRP A 54 -11.11 -3.49 -23.05
N THR A 55 -11.16 -3.26 -24.36
CA THR A 55 -12.17 -3.88 -25.22
C THR A 55 -11.79 -5.33 -25.50
N ARG A 56 -12.77 -6.20 -25.75
CA ARG A 56 -12.51 -7.60 -26.17
C ARG A 56 -11.60 -7.71 -27.41
N ALA A 57 -11.54 -6.68 -28.24
CA ALA A 57 -10.64 -6.63 -29.39
C ALA A 57 -9.16 -6.54 -28.98
N ASN A 58 -8.84 -5.87 -27.87
CA ASN A 58 -7.48 -5.71 -27.36
C ASN A 58 -6.94 -6.92 -26.58
N LEU A 59 -7.81 -7.86 -26.21
CA LEU A 59 -7.44 -9.07 -25.45
C LEU A 59 -7.24 -10.30 -26.35
N ARG A 60 -7.18 -10.12 -27.68
CA ARG A 60 -7.00 -11.25 -28.60
C ARG A 60 -5.57 -11.79 -28.52
N PRO A 61 -5.39 -13.12 -28.44
CA PRO A 61 -4.07 -13.72 -28.41
C PRO A 61 -3.38 -13.51 -29.76
N LEU A 62 -2.08 -13.20 -29.72
CA LEU A 62 -1.21 -13.21 -30.89
C LEU A 62 -0.36 -14.47 -30.81
N LEU A 63 -0.40 -15.28 -31.86
CA LEU A 63 0.50 -16.42 -32.00
C LEU A 63 1.86 -15.88 -32.46
N SER A 64 2.88 -16.05 -31.62
CA SER A 64 4.27 -15.81 -31.98
C SER A 64 4.85 -17.14 -32.46
N GLY A 65 5.41 -17.16 -33.67
CA GLY A 65 6.01 -18.35 -34.29
C GLY A 65 7.15 -18.99 -33.48
N SER A 66 7.74 -20.05 -34.03
CA SER A 66 8.86 -20.76 -33.39
C SER A 66 10.17 -19.96 -33.45
N GLU A 67 11.14 -20.33 -32.61
CA GLU A 67 12.46 -19.69 -32.51
C GLU A 67 13.22 -19.58 -33.84
N ALA A 68 12.98 -20.51 -34.77
CA ALA A 68 13.60 -20.51 -36.09
C ALA A 68 12.93 -19.54 -37.10
N ASN A 69 11.70 -19.08 -36.83
CA ASN A 69 10.98 -18.14 -37.69
C ASN A 69 9.94 -17.33 -36.90
N PRO A 70 10.32 -16.18 -36.33
CA PRO A 70 9.41 -15.34 -35.57
C PRO A 70 8.43 -14.64 -36.52
N GLN A 71 7.22 -15.19 -36.65
CA GLN A 71 6.11 -14.55 -37.33
C GLN A 71 4.94 -14.33 -36.38
N VAL A 72 4.25 -13.21 -36.57
CA VAL A 72 3.04 -12.86 -35.81
C VAL A 72 1.86 -13.11 -36.73
N THR A 73 1.10 -14.17 -36.45
CA THR A 73 -0.05 -14.55 -37.26
C THR A 73 -1.33 -14.34 -36.47
N ARG A 74 -2.32 -13.67 -37.06
CA ARG A 74 -3.63 -13.53 -36.45
C ARG A 74 -4.43 -14.81 -36.68
N GLU A 75 -5.15 -15.27 -35.66
CA GLU A 75 -5.92 -16.52 -35.66
C GLU A 75 -6.91 -16.66 -36.85
N HIS A 76 -7.33 -15.56 -37.49
CA HIS A 76 -8.23 -15.58 -38.64
C HIS A 76 -7.60 -16.04 -39.97
N GLU A 77 -6.28 -16.23 -40.03
CA GLU A 77 -5.58 -16.77 -41.21
C GLU A 77 -5.33 -18.28 -41.13
N LEU A 78 -5.76 -18.95 -40.06
CA LEU A 78 -5.73 -20.42 -39.96
C LEU A 78 -6.80 -21.02 -40.88
N ARG A 79 -6.44 -21.19 -42.16
CA ARG A 79 -7.14 -22.11 -43.08
C ARG A 79 -7.02 -23.50 -42.47
N THR A 80 -8.14 -24.16 -42.22
CA THR A 80 -8.19 -25.53 -41.69
C THR A 80 -7.33 -26.47 -42.54
N PRO A 81 -6.31 -27.15 -41.97
CA PRO A 81 -5.60 -28.19 -42.70
C PRO A 81 -6.54 -29.37 -42.98
N GLN A 82 -6.64 -29.74 -44.25
CA GLN A 82 -7.34 -30.91 -44.74
C GLN A 82 -6.68 -32.18 -44.15
N PRO A 83 -7.44 -33.20 -43.69
CA PRO A 83 -6.83 -34.39 -43.09
C PRO A 83 -6.02 -35.18 -44.14
N GLU A 84 -4.73 -35.37 -43.88
CA GLU A 84 -3.88 -36.30 -44.62
C GLU A 84 -4.04 -37.74 -44.06
N PRO A 85 -3.98 -38.80 -44.88
CA PRO A 85 -4.16 -40.17 -44.42
C PRO A 85 -3.03 -40.64 -43.51
N GLN A 86 -3.38 -41.24 -42.36
CA GLN A 86 -2.43 -41.82 -41.40
C GLN A 86 -1.80 -43.14 -41.93
N PRO A 87 -0.48 -43.32 -41.83
CA PRO A 87 0.16 -44.63 -41.96
C PRO A 87 -0.11 -45.53 -40.73
N PRO A 88 -0.09 -46.86 -40.88
CA PRO A 88 -0.52 -47.80 -39.83
C PRO A 88 0.42 -47.87 -38.62
N ALA A 89 -0.19 -48.11 -37.45
CA ALA A 89 0.40 -48.13 -36.12
C ALA A 89 1.45 -49.23 -35.90
N GLN A 90 2.54 -48.88 -35.21
CA GLN A 90 3.49 -49.83 -34.63
C GLN A 90 3.16 -50.07 -33.13
N PRO A 91 3.39 -51.29 -32.60
CA PRO A 91 2.96 -51.67 -31.25
C PRO A 91 3.81 -51.03 -30.14
N PRO A 92 3.25 -50.84 -28.93
CA PRO A 92 3.89 -50.09 -27.85
C PRO A 92 4.99 -50.91 -27.14
N ARG A 93 6.18 -50.32 -27.01
CA ARG A 93 7.20 -50.80 -26.05
C ARG A 93 6.94 -50.17 -24.69
N GLN A 94 6.80 -51.03 -23.68
CA GLN A 94 6.64 -50.68 -22.27
C GLN A 94 7.94 -50.07 -21.71
N GLN A 95 7.86 -48.95 -21.01
CA GLN A 95 8.94 -48.44 -20.16
C GLN A 95 8.60 -48.70 -18.68
N PRO A 96 9.56 -49.17 -17.86
CA PRO A 96 9.33 -49.49 -16.45
C PRO A 96 9.31 -48.23 -15.56
N PRO A 97 8.61 -48.27 -14.41
CA PRO A 97 8.55 -47.17 -13.46
C PRO A 97 9.81 -47.10 -12.58
N SER A 98 10.47 -45.94 -12.55
CA SER A 98 11.50 -45.62 -11.56
C SER A 98 10.84 -45.07 -10.29
N THR A 99 10.93 -45.84 -9.22
CA THR A 99 10.71 -45.40 -7.84
C THR A 99 11.92 -44.59 -7.37
N SER A 100 11.69 -43.46 -6.71
CA SER A 100 12.70 -42.81 -5.88
C SER A 100 12.13 -42.64 -4.46
N PRO A 101 12.89 -43.00 -3.41
CA PRO A 101 12.42 -42.97 -2.03
C PRO A 101 12.94 -41.73 -1.26
N THR A 102 12.28 -41.48 -0.13
CA THR A 102 12.88 -41.03 1.16
C THR A 102 12.68 -39.59 1.64
N ALA A 103 12.28 -39.56 2.93
CA ALA A 103 12.52 -38.59 4.00
C ALA A 103 11.58 -37.39 4.17
N ALA A 104 10.62 -37.59 5.08
CA ALA A 104 10.17 -36.55 5.99
C ALA A 104 11.32 -36.19 6.96
N THR A 105 11.66 -34.90 7.05
CA THR A 105 12.35 -34.33 8.21
C THR A 105 11.73 -32.97 8.51
N SER A 106 11.26 -32.85 9.74
CA SER A 106 10.73 -31.65 10.37
C SER A 106 11.86 -30.78 10.94
N GLY A 107 11.79 -29.48 10.67
CA GLY A 107 12.29 -28.41 11.54
C GLY A 107 13.70 -27.85 11.27
N ALA A 108 13.78 -26.74 10.52
CA ALA A 108 14.61 -25.57 10.82
C ALA A 108 14.53 -24.53 9.69
N SER A 109 14.03 -23.33 10.03
CA SER A 109 14.17 -22.03 9.34
C SER A 109 14.55 -22.06 7.85
N ALA A 110 13.55 -22.21 6.98
CA ALA A 110 13.71 -21.88 5.57
C ALA A 110 13.62 -20.35 5.40
N ALA A 111 14.71 -19.75 4.94
CA ALA A 111 14.65 -18.48 4.25
C ALA A 111 13.51 -18.53 3.21
N ASN A 112 12.63 -17.53 3.27
CA ASN A 112 11.36 -17.47 2.55
C ASN A 112 11.60 -17.19 1.05
N THR A 113 12.21 -18.12 0.32
CA THR A 113 12.55 -17.95 -1.11
C THR A 113 11.43 -18.46 -2.01
N GLY A 114 10.17 -18.12 -1.71
CA GLY A 114 9.04 -18.49 -2.58
C GLY A 114 7.64 -18.33 -2.01
N ALA A 115 7.47 -17.88 -0.76
CA ALA A 115 6.14 -17.62 -0.22
C ALA A 115 5.57 -16.32 -0.80
N VAL A 116 4.36 -16.39 -1.33
CA VAL A 116 3.63 -15.21 -1.84
C VAL A 116 3.27 -14.30 -0.66
N ALA A 117 3.60 -13.02 -0.78
CA ALA A 117 3.23 -12.01 0.21
C ALA A 117 1.71 -11.82 0.23
N LYS A 118 1.12 -11.72 1.43
CA LYS A 118 -0.33 -11.61 1.61
C LYS A 118 -0.70 -10.49 2.56
N ILE A 119 -1.92 -9.99 2.41
CA ILE A 119 -2.60 -9.12 3.36
C ILE A 119 -3.99 -9.69 3.64
N ARG A 120 -4.33 -9.81 4.92
CA ARG A 120 -5.60 -10.39 5.37
C ARG A 120 -6.11 -9.69 6.62
N PHE A 121 -7.36 -9.94 6.95
CA PHE A 121 -7.93 -9.51 8.22
C PHE A 121 -7.81 -10.61 9.27
N GLU A 122 -7.74 -10.21 10.53
CA GLU A 122 -7.74 -11.09 11.68
C GLU A 122 -8.62 -10.52 12.81
N PRO A 123 -9.67 -11.23 13.26
CA PRO A 123 -10.14 -12.52 12.75
C PRO A 123 -10.76 -12.40 11.34
N GLN A 124 -10.86 -13.53 10.62
CA GLN A 124 -11.53 -13.57 9.30
C GLN A 124 -13.06 -13.51 9.41
N THR A 125 -13.60 -13.85 10.57
CA THR A 125 -15.02 -13.73 10.89
C THR A 125 -15.17 -13.03 12.23
N LEU A 126 -16.03 -12.02 12.29
CA LEU A 126 -16.29 -11.26 13.51
C LEU A 126 -17.80 -11.06 13.68
N THR A 127 -18.33 -11.48 14.82
CA THR A 127 -19.75 -11.32 15.16
C THR A 127 -19.90 -10.25 16.24
N LEU A 128 -20.74 -9.25 15.97
CA LEU A 128 -21.01 -8.11 16.85
C LEU A 128 -22.51 -7.96 17.08
N LYS A 129 -22.90 -7.28 18.16
CA LYS A 129 -24.28 -6.79 18.35
C LYS A 129 -24.40 -5.36 17.85
N ALA A 130 -25.59 -4.94 17.41
CA ALA A 130 -25.82 -3.56 16.99
C ALA A 130 -25.33 -2.53 18.04
N GLY A 131 -24.57 -1.53 17.60
CA GLY A 131 -23.94 -0.52 18.47
C GLY A 131 -22.60 -0.94 19.10
N GLN A 132 -22.24 -2.23 19.08
CA GLN A 132 -20.95 -2.70 19.60
C GLN A 132 -19.79 -2.22 18.73
N THR A 133 -18.65 -1.97 19.36
CA THR A 133 -17.38 -1.67 18.69
C THR A 133 -16.37 -2.77 18.98
N ALA A 134 -15.54 -3.13 18.00
CA ALA A 134 -14.45 -4.08 18.15
C ALA A 134 -13.25 -3.66 17.29
N THR A 135 -12.07 -4.13 17.66
CA THR A 135 -10.85 -3.92 16.86
C THR A 135 -10.54 -5.17 16.05
N MET A 136 -10.31 -4.99 14.77
CA MET A 136 -9.92 -6.06 13.84
C MET A 136 -8.54 -5.76 13.26
N GLY A 137 -7.65 -6.74 13.30
CA GLY A 137 -6.32 -6.63 12.73
C GLY A 137 -6.33 -6.66 11.21
N VAL A 138 -5.48 -5.85 10.59
CA VAL A 138 -4.99 -6.05 9.23
C VAL A 138 -3.60 -6.62 9.36
N VAL A 139 -3.38 -7.82 8.85
CA VAL A 139 -2.16 -8.60 9.02
C VAL A 139 -1.50 -8.79 7.67
N VAL A 140 -0.19 -8.61 7.62
CA VAL A 140 0.64 -8.93 6.46
C VAL A 140 1.43 -10.21 6.71
N GLU A 141 1.66 -10.99 5.66
CA GLU A 141 2.39 -12.24 5.72
C GLU A 141 3.45 -12.34 4.63
N ASN A 142 4.62 -12.87 4.98
CA ASN A 142 5.72 -13.15 4.04
C ASN A 142 6.14 -11.94 3.20
N VAL A 143 6.06 -10.73 3.78
CA VAL A 143 6.47 -9.52 3.07
C VAL A 143 7.98 -9.35 3.17
N ASN A 144 8.59 -8.82 2.12
CA ASN A 144 10.00 -8.44 2.13
C ASN A 144 10.12 -6.93 1.94
N ASP A 145 10.85 -6.28 2.85
CA ASP A 145 11.20 -4.87 2.82
C ASP A 145 10.00 -3.91 2.75
N LEU A 146 8.88 -4.20 3.42
CA LEU A 146 7.69 -3.34 3.39
C LEU A 146 8.00 -1.95 3.97
N TYR A 147 7.81 -0.91 3.17
CA TYR A 147 8.07 0.47 3.57
C TYR A 147 6.79 1.30 3.63
N SER A 148 5.91 1.14 2.65
CA SER A 148 4.61 1.83 2.61
C SER A 148 3.53 0.95 2.01
N ILE A 149 2.28 1.17 2.42
CA ILE A 149 1.15 0.37 1.96
C ILE A 149 -0.15 1.19 1.92
N PRO A 150 -0.37 1.97 0.85
CA PRO A 150 -1.67 2.50 0.52
C PRO A 150 -2.61 1.38 0.06
N PHE A 151 -3.84 1.36 0.58
CA PHE A 151 -4.90 0.47 0.15
C PHE A 151 -6.29 1.10 0.29
N LEU A 152 -7.25 0.56 -0.47
CA LEU A 152 -8.66 0.92 -0.41
C LEU A 152 -9.45 -0.22 0.21
N LEU A 153 -10.06 0.06 1.36
CA LEU A 153 -10.98 -0.81 2.07
C LEU A 153 -12.41 -0.60 1.55
N GLN A 154 -13.17 -1.67 1.38
CA GLN A 154 -14.59 -1.64 1.05
C GLN A 154 -15.41 -2.47 2.06
N TYR A 155 -16.53 -1.92 2.48
CA TYR A 155 -17.52 -2.55 3.38
C TYR A 155 -18.95 -2.13 3.03
N ASP A 156 -19.95 -2.72 3.69
CA ASP A 156 -21.34 -2.27 3.65
C ASP A 156 -21.61 -1.25 4.77
N PRO A 157 -21.81 0.05 4.44
CA PRO A 157 -21.99 1.10 5.43
C PRO A 157 -23.34 1.05 6.17
N LYS A 158 -24.29 0.23 5.70
CA LYS A 158 -25.56 0.00 6.41
C LYS A 158 -25.40 -0.98 7.57
N VAL A 159 -24.38 -1.83 7.53
CA VAL A 159 -24.14 -2.89 8.51
C VAL A 159 -23.05 -2.46 9.50
N ILE A 160 -21.94 -1.90 9.02
CA ILE A 160 -20.81 -1.47 9.86
C ILE A 160 -20.30 -0.07 9.47
N SER A 161 -19.54 0.53 10.37
CA SER A 161 -18.75 1.74 10.13
C SER A 161 -17.35 1.53 10.69
N VAL A 162 -16.32 1.99 9.97
CA VAL A 162 -14.94 2.03 10.48
C VAL A 162 -14.72 3.41 11.08
N GLU A 163 -14.46 3.46 12.39
CA GLU A 163 -14.34 4.71 13.13
C GLU A 163 -12.90 5.20 13.21
N GLU A 164 -11.96 4.29 13.42
CA GLU A 164 -10.56 4.62 13.66
C GLU A 164 -9.62 3.57 13.07
N VAL A 165 -8.41 4.00 12.73
CA VAL A 165 -7.30 3.14 12.32
C VAL A 165 -6.15 3.36 13.29
N GLN A 166 -5.68 2.27 13.88
CA GLN A 166 -4.63 2.24 14.89
C GLN A 166 -3.38 1.50 14.36
N HIS A 167 -2.22 1.77 14.95
CA HIS A 167 -0.98 1.09 14.60
C HIS A 167 -0.98 -0.38 15.07
N GLY A 168 -0.57 -1.30 14.19
CA GLY A 168 -0.49 -2.73 14.50
C GLY A 168 0.87 -3.23 15.01
N GLY A 169 1.91 -2.40 14.89
CA GLY A 169 3.26 -2.72 15.38
C GLY A 169 4.27 -3.20 14.33
N PHE A 170 3.81 -3.78 13.21
CA PHE A 170 4.70 -4.33 12.18
C PHE A 170 5.62 -3.29 11.56
N LEU A 171 5.08 -2.21 10.97
CA LEU A 171 5.89 -1.17 10.31
C LEU A 171 6.76 -0.35 11.27
N SER A 172 6.35 -0.26 12.54
CA SER A 172 7.12 0.38 13.59
C SER A 172 8.26 -0.49 14.13
N ASN A 173 8.46 -1.69 13.58
CA ASN A 173 9.41 -2.70 14.08
C ASN A 173 9.24 -2.96 15.58
N GLY A 174 8.00 -3.22 16.01
CA GLY A 174 7.66 -3.43 17.42
C GLY A 174 7.60 -2.15 18.28
N GLY A 175 7.52 -0.96 17.65
CA GLY A 175 7.37 0.33 18.35
C GLY A 175 8.65 1.15 18.44
N ALA A 176 9.77 0.65 17.91
CA ALA A 176 11.05 1.35 17.87
C ALA A 176 11.06 2.55 16.90
N GLN A 177 10.14 2.59 15.94
CA GLN A 177 10.07 3.62 14.91
C GLN A 177 8.67 4.21 14.81
N GLU A 178 8.57 5.54 14.79
CA GLU A 178 7.32 6.24 14.48
C GLU A 178 6.91 5.98 13.02
N ILE A 179 5.61 5.79 12.77
CA ILE A 179 5.07 5.62 11.42
C ILE A 179 3.92 6.60 11.17
N SER A 180 3.82 7.11 9.95
CA SER A 180 2.72 7.99 9.56
C SER A 180 1.56 7.16 9.01
N ILE A 181 0.37 7.34 9.57
CA ILE A 181 -0.88 6.84 9.01
C ILE A 181 -1.66 8.02 8.44
N VAL A 182 -1.98 7.96 7.16
CA VAL A 182 -2.93 8.85 6.50
C VAL A 182 -4.18 8.04 6.20
N SER A 183 -5.33 8.55 6.59
CA SER A 183 -6.59 7.86 6.42
C SER A 183 -7.65 8.84 5.90
N GLN A 184 -8.46 8.41 4.93
CA GLN A 184 -9.53 9.20 4.34
C GLN A 184 -10.81 8.36 4.22
N PRO A 185 -11.78 8.54 5.13
CA PRO A 185 -13.04 7.81 5.11
C PRO A 185 -14.04 8.40 4.10
N PHE A 186 -14.73 7.52 3.37
CA PHE A 186 -15.88 7.83 2.53
C PHE A 186 -17.08 7.00 3.03
N LYS A 187 -17.57 7.34 4.23
CA LYS A 187 -18.55 6.53 4.98
C LYS A 187 -19.81 6.23 4.16
N ASP A 188 -20.31 7.22 3.40
CA ASP A 188 -21.51 7.06 2.55
C ASP A 188 -21.34 6.04 1.42
N LYS A 189 -20.09 5.77 1.00
CA LYS A 189 -19.74 4.82 -0.06
C LYS A 189 -19.25 3.47 0.47
N GLY A 190 -19.16 3.31 1.80
CA GLY A 190 -18.54 2.14 2.41
C GLY A 190 -17.06 1.98 2.06
N GLN A 191 -16.36 3.09 1.82
CA GLN A 191 -14.97 3.09 1.37
C GLN A 191 -14.06 3.78 2.38
N TYR A 192 -12.82 3.28 2.52
CA TYR A 192 -11.79 3.92 3.35
C TYR A 192 -10.43 3.78 2.68
N ILE A 193 -9.81 4.90 2.31
CA ILE A 193 -8.41 4.91 1.85
C ILE A 193 -7.50 5.01 3.06
N ILE A 194 -6.55 4.09 3.18
CA ILE A 194 -5.61 4.05 4.30
C ILE A 194 -4.21 3.88 3.72
N SER A 195 -3.25 4.65 4.24
CA SER A 195 -1.84 4.52 3.90
C SER A 195 -1.01 4.59 5.17
N ALA A 196 -0.24 3.54 5.42
CA ALA A 196 0.80 3.55 6.44
C ALA A 196 2.16 3.65 5.76
N THR A 197 3.05 4.50 6.27
CA THR A 197 4.36 4.76 5.65
C THR A 197 5.42 4.99 6.72
N ARG A 198 6.59 4.38 6.54
CA ARG A 198 7.75 4.64 7.39
C ARG A 198 8.40 5.99 7.07
N PRO A 199 9.13 6.61 8.01
CA PRO A 199 9.86 7.85 7.75
C PRO A 199 10.92 7.68 6.65
N PRO A 200 11.25 8.76 5.91
CA PRO A 200 12.27 8.72 4.88
C PRO A 200 13.61 8.23 5.44
N SER A 201 14.41 7.61 4.57
CA SER A 201 15.73 7.06 4.90
C SER A 201 15.73 5.95 5.96
N THR A 202 14.58 5.35 6.24
CA THR A 202 14.50 4.10 7.02
C THR A 202 14.41 2.90 6.07
N PRO A 203 14.98 1.73 6.45
CA PRO A 203 14.79 0.49 5.67
C PRO A 203 13.32 0.07 5.67
N GLY A 204 12.92 -0.92 4.89
CA GLY A 204 11.62 -1.57 5.04
C GLY A 204 11.62 -2.60 6.18
N VAL A 205 10.46 -3.23 6.40
CA VAL A 205 10.31 -4.34 7.37
C VAL A 205 9.93 -5.62 6.63
N SER A 206 10.67 -6.70 6.87
CA SER A 206 10.37 -8.02 6.32
C SER A 206 9.76 -8.93 7.38
N GLY A 207 8.88 -9.84 6.96
CA GLY A 207 8.25 -10.85 7.81
C GLY A 207 6.73 -10.84 7.73
N SER A 208 6.11 -11.25 8.83
CA SER A 208 4.66 -11.31 9.01
C SER A 208 4.28 -10.64 10.33
N GLY A 209 3.11 -10.01 10.38
CA GLY A 209 2.63 -9.38 11.61
C GLY A 209 1.46 -8.43 11.40
N THR A 210 0.93 -7.91 12.51
CA THR A 210 -0.18 -6.96 12.49
C THR A 210 0.29 -5.60 11.98
N LEU A 211 -0.27 -5.17 10.87
CA LEU A 211 0.02 -3.89 10.23
C LEU A 211 -0.76 -2.76 10.89
N LEU A 212 -2.07 -2.95 11.03
CA LEU A 212 -3.03 -1.96 11.53
C LEU A 212 -4.10 -2.64 12.39
N GLY A 213 -4.71 -1.88 13.30
CA GLY A 213 -5.97 -2.22 13.95
C GLY A 213 -7.08 -1.34 13.40
N LEU A 214 -8.17 -1.93 12.90
CA LEU A 214 -9.37 -1.23 12.45
C LEU A 214 -10.41 -1.25 13.57
N VAL A 215 -10.80 -0.10 14.07
CA VAL A 215 -11.89 0.02 15.04
C VAL A 215 -13.21 0.08 14.26
N VAL A 216 -13.96 -1.01 14.30
CA VAL A 216 -15.23 -1.19 13.60
C VAL A 216 -16.40 -1.13 14.57
N LYS A 217 -17.40 -0.32 14.22
CA LYS A 217 -18.67 -0.18 14.92
C LYS A 217 -19.78 -0.86 14.13
N ALA A 218 -20.58 -1.68 14.80
CA ALA A 218 -21.79 -2.27 14.27
C ALA A 218 -22.91 -1.22 14.19
N VAL A 219 -23.47 -0.99 13.00
CA VAL A 219 -24.48 0.04 12.72
C VAL A 219 -25.88 -0.57 12.65
N GLY A 220 -26.05 -1.63 11.87
CA GLY A 220 -27.34 -2.28 11.64
C GLY A 220 -27.19 -3.79 11.45
N PRO A 221 -28.25 -4.57 11.73
CA PRO A 221 -28.22 -6.02 11.60
C PRO A 221 -27.96 -6.43 10.14
N GLY A 222 -27.15 -7.47 9.96
CA GLY A 222 -26.79 -7.96 8.63
C GLY A 222 -25.38 -8.53 8.55
N THR A 223 -24.93 -8.81 7.34
CA THR A 223 -23.59 -9.32 7.06
C THR A 223 -22.87 -8.35 6.12
N SER A 224 -21.70 -7.85 6.53
CA SER A 224 -20.82 -7.03 5.70
C SER A 224 -19.59 -7.85 5.29
N PRO A 225 -19.33 -8.07 3.99
CA PRO A 225 -17.99 -8.42 3.57
C PRO A 225 -17.06 -7.23 3.86
N LEU A 226 -15.82 -7.53 4.22
CA LEU A 226 -14.76 -6.55 4.31
C LEU A 226 -13.63 -6.97 3.38
N SER A 227 -13.31 -6.11 2.42
CA SER A 227 -12.35 -6.43 1.37
C SER A 227 -11.37 -5.30 1.11
N ILE A 228 -10.17 -5.67 0.68
CA ILE A 228 -9.14 -4.75 0.21
C ILE A 228 -9.19 -4.79 -1.32
N VAL A 229 -9.91 -3.85 -1.93
CA VAL A 229 -10.17 -3.86 -3.37
C VAL A 229 -8.97 -3.37 -4.19
N GLN A 230 -8.09 -2.59 -3.58
CA GLN A 230 -6.85 -2.12 -4.19
C GLN A 230 -5.78 -2.03 -3.11
N VAL A 231 -4.58 -2.53 -3.43
CA VAL A 231 -3.40 -2.41 -2.58
C VAL A 231 -2.19 -2.09 -3.46
N ASN A 232 -1.37 -1.13 -3.03
CA ASN A 232 -0.15 -0.76 -3.73
C ASN A 232 1.01 -0.63 -2.73
N ALA A 233 1.37 -1.75 -2.12
CA ALA A 233 2.52 -1.80 -1.22
C ALA A 233 3.81 -1.52 -1.96
N LYS A 234 4.75 -0.87 -1.27
CA LYS A 234 6.07 -0.56 -1.81
C LYS A 234 7.17 -0.93 -0.84
N ASP A 235 8.30 -1.31 -1.41
CA ASP A 235 9.55 -1.52 -0.69
C ASP A 235 10.28 -0.20 -0.39
N SER A 236 11.41 -0.26 0.31
CA SER A 236 12.21 0.93 0.66
C SER A 236 12.78 1.64 -0.58
N GLN A 237 12.91 0.92 -1.69
CA GLN A 237 13.33 1.43 -2.99
C GLN A 237 12.16 1.97 -3.83
N GLN A 238 10.96 2.08 -3.25
CA GLN A 238 9.72 2.53 -3.91
C GLN A 238 9.20 1.60 -5.01
N LYS A 239 9.68 0.35 -5.08
CA LYS A 239 9.19 -0.66 -6.00
C LYS A 239 7.97 -1.36 -5.42
N ALA A 240 6.99 -1.65 -6.26
CA ALA A 240 5.77 -2.32 -5.83
C ALA A 240 6.04 -3.75 -5.32
N ILE A 241 5.38 -4.09 -4.22
CA ILE A 241 5.35 -5.44 -3.65
C ILE A 241 3.99 -6.06 -4.01
N PRO A 242 3.94 -7.14 -4.81
CA PRO A 242 2.69 -7.82 -5.10
C PRO A 242 2.16 -8.49 -3.83
N LEU A 243 0.92 -8.18 -3.46
CA LEU A 243 0.22 -8.76 -2.32
C LEU A 243 -1.05 -9.45 -2.77
N VAL A 244 -1.30 -10.64 -2.24
CA VAL A 244 -2.60 -11.30 -2.34
C VAL A 244 -3.49 -10.85 -1.19
N THR A 245 -4.70 -10.38 -1.49
CA THR A 245 -5.68 -9.92 -0.52
C THR A 245 -6.64 -11.04 -0.13
N SER A 246 -7.01 -11.14 1.16
CA SER A 246 -8.10 -11.98 1.65
C SER A 246 -9.21 -11.10 2.22
N GLU A 247 -10.46 -11.51 2.00
CA GLU A 247 -11.63 -10.88 2.60
C GLU A 247 -11.89 -11.42 4.02
N ALA A 248 -12.72 -10.69 4.76
CA ALA A 248 -13.32 -11.12 6.01
C ALA A 248 -14.83 -10.87 6.01
N THR A 249 -15.53 -11.52 6.92
CA THR A 249 -16.97 -11.37 7.09
C THR A 249 -17.31 -10.82 8.48
N LEU A 250 -18.04 -9.72 8.53
CA LEU A 250 -18.58 -9.17 9.77
C LEU A 250 -20.08 -9.44 9.83
N GLN A 251 -20.54 -10.03 10.92
CA GLN A 251 -21.95 -10.29 11.18
C GLN A 251 -22.43 -9.41 12.32
N VAL A 252 -23.50 -8.66 12.09
CA VAL A 252 -24.16 -7.85 13.11
C VAL A 252 -25.49 -8.50 13.46
N GLN A 253 -25.57 -8.94 14.71
CA GLN A 253 -26.79 -9.44 15.31
C GLN A 253 -27.69 -8.28 15.77
N PRO A 254 -29.02 -8.45 15.71
CA PRO A 254 -29.96 -7.48 16.23
C PRO A 254 -29.78 -7.22 17.74
#